data_AF-A0AAW7BAB2-F1
#
_entry.id   AF-A0AAW7BAB2-F1
#
_cell.length_a   1.000
_cell.length_b   1.000
_cell.length_c   1.000
_cell.angle_alpha   90.00
_cell.angle_beta   90.00
_cell.angle_gamma   90.00
#
_symmetry.space_group_name_H-M   'P 1'
#
loop_
_entity.id
_entity.type
_entity.pdbx_description
1 polymer ?
#
loop_
_entity_poly.entity_id
_entity_poly.type
_entity_poly.pdbx_seq_one_letter_code
_entity_poly.pdbx_strand_id
1 'polypeptide(L)'
;MKVRDYLRSHEAHLWVEGSDTRVRVNGLDIVIRSLPNEEIRALLNEAVAHMVVRLNKNLQGSKQKFEQRVLELLSIQIALHNLYVFTNWSRLLPRYLQYAGPLRAQELLLHHVPEQVMRFCEKHYAADCRPRAAALLGFSDHEMMRWEQQRLPTRMDTNNSRYRSN
;
A
#
# COMPACT_ATOMS: atom_id res chain seq x y z
N MET A 1 -14.74 16.17 -9.46
CA MET A 1 -14.94 14.73 -9.75
C MET A 1 -15.44 14.08 -8.47
N LYS A 2 -16.62 13.44 -8.44
CA LYS A 2 -17.06 12.71 -7.24
C LYS A 2 -16.22 11.44 -7.12
N VAL A 3 -15.42 11.33 -6.06
CA VAL A 3 -14.63 10.13 -5.78
C VAL A 3 -15.61 9.02 -5.39
N ARG A 4 -15.48 7.84 -6.02
CA ARG A 4 -16.28 6.65 -5.69
C ARG A 4 -15.98 6.20 -4.26
N ASP A 5 -16.99 5.69 -3.56
CA ASP A 5 -16.79 5.08 -2.25
C ASP A 5 -16.33 3.62 -2.41
N TYR A 6 -15.01 3.46 -2.55
CA TYR A 6 -14.35 2.15 -2.70
C TYR A 6 -14.46 1.32 -1.44
N LEU A 7 -14.39 1.96 -0.27
CA LEU A 7 -14.56 1.29 1.02
C LEU A 7 -15.94 0.64 1.11
N ARG A 8 -17.02 1.37 0.79
CA ARG A 8 -18.38 0.79 0.75
C ARG A 8 -18.49 -0.37 -0.25
N SER A 9 -17.86 -0.23 -1.42
CA SER A 9 -17.88 -1.26 -2.48
C SER A 9 -17.14 -2.55 -2.09
N HIS A 10 -16.30 -2.51 -1.06
CA HIS A 10 -15.50 -3.63 -0.56
C HIS A 10 -15.94 -4.06 0.85
N GLU A 11 -17.17 -3.72 1.24
CA GLU A 11 -17.75 -4.08 2.55
C GLU A 11 -16.85 -3.65 3.71
N ALA A 12 -16.18 -2.50 3.57
CA ALA A 12 -15.36 -1.95 4.62
C ALA A 12 -16.25 -1.33 5.71
N HIS A 13 -15.98 -1.71 6.96
CA HIS A 13 -16.66 -1.19 8.13
C HIS A 13 -15.71 -0.29 8.91
N LEU A 14 -16.18 0.92 9.23
CA LEU A 14 -15.47 1.88 10.06
C LEU A 14 -16.34 2.17 11.28
N TRP A 15 -15.79 2.03 12.47
CA TRP A 15 -16.47 2.40 13.71
C TRP A 15 -15.49 3.00 14.71
N VAL A 16 -16.01 3.90 15.53
CA VAL A 16 -15.23 4.62 16.53
C VAL A 16 -15.05 3.75 17.76
N GLU A 17 -13.81 3.64 18.25
CA GLU A 17 -13.42 2.99 19.49
C GLU A 17 -12.67 4.02 20.37
N GLY A 18 -13.42 4.80 21.16
CA GLY A 18 -12.86 5.89 21.95
C GLY A 18 -12.39 7.05 21.07
N SER A 19 -11.09 7.39 21.13
CA SER A 19 -10.46 8.38 20.26
C SER A 19 -9.94 7.80 18.94
N ASP A 20 -10.03 6.48 18.78
CA ASP A 20 -9.47 5.76 17.63
C ASP A 20 -10.62 5.26 16.74
N THR A 21 -10.28 4.92 15.50
CA THR A 21 -11.21 4.36 14.52
C THR A 21 -10.74 2.98 14.11
N ARG A 22 -11.57 1.95 14.30
CA ARG A 22 -11.30 0.61 13.77
C ARG A 22 -11.82 0.52 12.34
N VAL A 23 -10.98 -0.03 11.46
CA VAL A 23 -11.27 -0.25 10.04
C VAL A 23 -11.14 -1.74 9.76
N ARG A 24 -12.23 -2.36 9.33
CA ARG A 24 -12.26 -3.76 8.89
C ARG A 24 -12.61 -3.85 7.42
N VAL A 25 -11.79 -4.56 6.64
CA VAL A 25 -12.03 -4.78 5.21
C VAL A 25 -11.36 -6.08 4.74
N ASN A 26 -12.14 -7.00 4.15
CA ASN A 26 -11.65 -8.24 3.53
C ASN A 26 -10.62 -9.03 4.38
N GLY A 27 -10.96 -9.28 5.65
CA GLY A 27 -10.12 -10.02 6.60
C GLY A 27 -8.96 -9.22 7.19
N LEU A 28 -8.83 -7.94 6.83
CA LEU A 28 -7.88 -7.00 7.40
C LEU A 28 -8.60 -6.18 8.48
N ASP A 29 -8.05 -6.15 9.69
CA ASP A 29 -8.59 -5.42 10.84
C ASP A 29 -7.49 -4.56 11.45
N ILE A 30 -7.65 -3.24 11.36
CA ILE A 30 -6.65 -2.25 11.74
C ILE A 30 -7.31 -1.16 12.59
N VAL A 31 -6.58 -0.68 13.60
CA VAL A 31 -6.98 0.48 14.40
C VAL A 31 -6.16 1.70 13.94
N ILE A 32 -6.86 2.70 13.41
CA ILE A 32 -6.31 4.01 13.03
C ILE A 32 -6.51 4.96 14.19
N ARG A 33 -5.42 5.50 14.73
CA ARG A 33 -5.48 6.33 15.93
C ARG A 33 -5.78 7.78 15.62
N SER A 34 -6.59 8.40 16.47
CA SER A 34 -6.80 9.86 16.50
C SER A 34 -7.21 10.49 15.16
N LEU A 35 -7.90 9.74 14.30
CA LEU A 35 -8.45 10.23 13.04
C LEU A 35 -9.95 9.90 12.96
N PRO A 36 -10.82 10.88 12.64
CA PRO A 36 -12.25 10.64 12.44
C PRO A 36 -12.57 9.73 11.25
N ASN A 37 -13.69 9.01 11.34
CA ASN A 37 -14.20 8.13 10.27
C ASN A 37 -14.29 8.80 8.91
N GLU A 38 -14.77 10.04 8.85
CA GLU A 38 -15.00 10.79 7.60
C GLU A 38 -13.68 11.14 6.92
N GLU A 39 -12.69 11.58 7.69
CA GLU A 39 -11.34 11.88 7.20
C GLU A 39 -10.65 10.63 6.67
N ILE A 40 -10.73 9.52 7.41
CA ILE A 40 -10.19 8.22 6.97
C ILE A 40 -10.86 7.80 5.65
N ARG A 41 -12.19 7.89 5.58
CA ARG A 41 -12.93 7.52 4.36
C ARG A 41 -12.54 8.38 3.18
N ALA A 42 -12.40 9.69 3.36
CA ALA A 42 -11.98 10.61 2.31
C ALA A 42 -10.56 10.30 1.82
N LEU A 43 -9.59 10.22 2.74
CA LEU A 43 -8.19 9.93 2.43
C LEU A 43 -8.01 8.60 1.70
N LEU A 44 -8.65 7.53 2.20
CA LEU A 44 -8.53 6.20 1.60
C LEU A 44 -9.20 6.15 0.22
N ASN A 45 -10.39 6.72 0.05
CA ASN A 45 -11.05 6.71 -1.26
C ASN A 45 -10.27 7.50 -2.32
N GLU A 46 -9.68 8.64 -1.94
CA GLU A 46 -8.82 9.42 -2.83
C GLU A 46 -7.52 8.68 -3.17
N ALA A 47 -6.86 8.09 -2.16
CA ALA A 47 -5.64 7.30 -2.37
C ALA A 47 -5.90 6.09 -3.27
N VAL A 48 -7.03 5.39 -3.08
CA VAL A 48 -7.44 4.27 -3.93
C VAL A 48 -7.67 4.74 -5.36
N ALA A 49 -8.34 5.87 -5.58
CA ALA A 49 -8.54 6.41 -6.92
C ALA A 49 -7.20 6.68 -7.63
N HIS A 50 -6.25 7.32 -6.95
CA HIS A 50 -4.91 7.55 -7.49
C HIS A 50 -4.15 6.26 -7.79
N MET A 51 -4.20 5.30 -6.87
CA MET A 51 -3.49 4.04 -7.01
C MET A 51 -4.05 3.18 -8.13
N VAL A 52 -5.38 3.07 -8.26
CA VAL A 52 -6.05 2.36 -9.35
C VAL A 52 -5.66 2.94 -10.71
N VAL A 53 -5.61 4.26 -10.85
CA VAL A 53 -5.16 4.91 -12.10
C VAL A 53 -3.71 4.56 -12.39
N ARG A 54 -2.82 4.63 -11.38
CA ARG A 54 -1.40 4.26 -11.52
C ARG A 54 -1.23 2.80 -11.94
N LEU A 55 -1.91 1.87 -11.28
CA LEU A 55 -1.84 0.44 -11.59
C LEU A 55 -2.34 0.16 -13.01
N ASN A 56 -3.49 0.71 -13.39
CA ASN A 56 -4.02 0.55 -14.73
C ASN A 56 -3.07 1.10 -15.80
N LYS A 57 -2.45 2.27 -15.57
CA LYS A 57 -1.43 2.83 -16.46
C LYS A 57 -0.24 1.88 -16.63
N ASN A 58 0.24 1.29 -15.54
CA ASN A 58 1.36 0.35 -15.58
C ASN A 58 0.99 -0.93 -16.36
N LEU A 59 -0.24 -1.42 -16.22
CA LEU A 59 -0.72 -2.62 -16.90
C LEU A 59 -0.92 -2.43 -18.42
N GLN A 60 -1.11 -1.21 -18.92
CA GLN A 60 -1.27 -0.97 -20.37
C GLN A 60 -0.08 -1.47 -21.21
N GLY A 61 1.13 -1.48 -20.63
CA GLY A 61 2.33 -2.01 -21.28
C GLY A 61 2.56 -3.51 -21.08
N SER A 62 1.66 -4.21 -20.38
CA SER A 62 1.83 -5.60 -19.97
C SER A 62 0.80 -6.53 -20.59
N LYS A 63 1.17 -7.82 -20.76
CA LYS A 63 0.23 -8.89 -21.15
C LYS A 63 -0.61 -9.39 -19.97
N GLN A 64 -0.30 -8.97 -18.74
CA GLN A 64 -0.98 -9.41 -17.53
C GLN A 64 -2.36 -8.77 -17.41
N LYS A 65 -3.38 -9.58 -17.13
CA LYS A 65 -4.75 -9.12 -16.90
C LYS A 65 -5.11 -9.21 -15.42
N PHE A 66 -5.77 -8.17 -14.92
CA PHE A 66 -6.31 -8.09 -13.57
C PHE A 66 -7.76 -7.63 -13.64
N GLU A 67 -8.58 -8.20 -12.77
CA GLU A 67 -9.93 -7.68 -12.56
C GLU A 67 -9.85 -6.33 -11.83
N GLN A 68 -10.72 -5.40 -12.22
CA GLN A 68 -10.77 -4.07 -11.61
C GLN A 68 -10.97 -4.15 -10.08
N ARG A 69 -11.79 -5.10 -9.60
CA ARG A 69 -12.02 -5.33 -8.17
C ARG A 69 -10.75 -5.74 -7.42
N VAL A 70 -9.85 -6.49 -8.06
CA VAL A 70 -8.56 -6.88 -7.48
C VAL A 70 -7.65 -5.65 -7.33
N LEU A 71 -7.63 -4.77 -8.33
CA LEU A 71 -6.82 -3.54 -8.28
C LEU A 71 -7.34 -2.59 -7.18
N GLU A 72 -8.65 -2.47 -7.04
CA GLU A 72 -9.29 -1.69 -5.96
C GLU A 72 -8.95 -2.27 -4.59
N LEU A 73 -9.06 -3.58 -4.41
CA LEU A 73 -8.72 -4.27 -3.15
C LEU A 73 -7.25 -4.05 -2.76
N LEU A 74 -6.32 -4.28 -3.70
CA LEU A 74 -4.90 -4.05 -3.49
C LEU A 74 -4.62 -2.58 -3.08
N SER A 75 -5.27 -1.64 -3.77
CA SER A 75 -5.14 -0.21 -3.48
C SER A 75 -5.65 0.14 -2.08
N ILE A 76 -6.77 -0.45 -1.64
CA ILE A 76 -7.31 -0.28 -0.28
C ILE A 76 -6.31 -0.80 0.75
N GLN A 77 -5.79 -2.02 0.55
CA GLN A 77 -4.82 -2.62 1.47
C GLN A 77 -3.58 -1.75 1.62
N ILE A 78 -3.05 -1.23 0.51
CA ILE A 78 -1.88 -0.36 0.48
C ILE A 78 -2.13 0.95 1.24
N ALA A 79 -3.21 1.65 0.89
CA ALA A 79 -3.54 2.92 1.50
C ALA A 79 -3.81 2.77 3.00
N LEU A 80 -4.56 1.72 3.39
CA LEU A 80 -4.90 1.45 4.78
C LEU A 80 -3.66 1.09 5.62
N HIS A 81 -2.78 0.23 5.10
CA HIS A 81 -1.53 -0.10 5.77
C HIS A 81 -0.66 1.13 5.97
N ASN A 82 -0.49 1.95 4.94
CA ASN A 82 0.34 3.14 5.03
C ASN A 82 -0.26 4.21 5.95
N LEU A 83 -1.59 4.32 6.01
CA LEU A 83 -2.26 5.19 6.98
C LEU A 83 -2.04 4.70 8.43
N TYR A 84 -2.12 3.38 8.65
CA TYR A 84 -1.81 2.78 9.94
C TYR A 84 -0.35 3.04 10.35
N VAL A 85 0.60 2.81 9.44
CA VAL A 85 2.01 3.09 9.70
C VAL A 85 2.19 4.57 10.04
N PHE A 86 1.68 5.48 9.20
CA PHE A 86 1.76 6.92 9.43
C PHE A 86 1.25 7.30 10.82
N THR A 87 0.03 6.90 11.18
CA THR A 87 -0.57 7.26 12.49
C THR A 87 0.21 6.72 13.68
N ASN A 88 0.84 5.54 13.57
CA ASN A 88 1.72 5.04 14.63
C ASN A 88 3.06 5.77 14.71
N TRP A 89 3.67 6.08 13.58
CA TRP A 89 4.93 6.86 13.53
C TRP A 89 4.74 8.27 14.06
N SER A 90 3.64 8.92 13.66
CA SER A 90 3.20 10.23 14.16
C SER A 90 3.16 10.28 15.69
N ARG A 91 2.65 9.22 16.33
CA ARG A 91 2.62 9.12 17.80
C ARG A 91 4.01 8.98 18.42
N LEU A 92 4.91 8.22 17.79
CA LEU A 92 6.25 7.94 18.33
C LEU A 92 7.21 9.12 18.16
N LEU A 93 7.01 9.92 17.11
CA LEU A 93 7.90 11.00 16.73
C LEU A 93 7.15 12.34 16.56
N PRO A 94 6.42 12.81 17.60
CA PRO A 94 5.53 13.97 17.48
C PRO A 94 6.29 15.26 17.14
N ARG A 95 7.55 15.38 17.58
CA ARG A 95 8.43 16.53 17.28
C ARG A 95 8.74 16.70 15.78
N TYR A 96 8.60 15.64 14.98
CA TYR A 96 8.85 15.70 13.54
C TYR A 96 7.58 16.02 12.76
N LEU A 97 6.40 15.88 13.37
CA LEU A 97 5.12 16.24 12.73
C LEU A 97 4.89 17.73 12.63
N GLN A 98 5.50 18.55 13.49
CA GLN A 98 5.34 20.00 13.43
C GLN A 98 5.83 20.61 12.10
N TYR A 99 6.63 19.87 11.34
CA TYR A 99 7.11 20.23 10.00
C TYR A 99 6.44 19.42 8.88
N ALA A 100 5.69 18.38 9.23
CA ALA A 100 4.88 17.63 8.28
C ALA A 100 3.58 18.41 8.08
N GLY A 101 3.30 18.82 6.85
CA GLY A 101 2.01 19.43 6.51
C GLY A 101 0.83 18.47 6.75
N PRO A 102 -0.40 18.86 6.38
CA PRO A 102 -1.55 17.97 6.49
C PRO A 102 -1.34 16.73 5.61
N LEU A 103 -1.65 15.55 6.16
CA LEU A 103 -1.55 14.27 5.45
C LEU A 103 -2.44 14.29 4.20
N ARG A 104 -1.84 14.07 3.04
CA ARG A 104 -2.52 13.99 1.75
C ARG A 104 -2.63 12.54 1.28
N ALA A 105 -3.68 12.23 0.52
CA ALA A 105 -3.92 10.90 -0.01
C ALA A 105 -2.73 10.32 -0.81
N GLN A 106 -2.00 11.17 -1.55
CA GLN A 106 -0.83 10.75 -2.33
C GLN A 106 0.36 10.33 -1.47
N GLU A 107 0.49 10.88 -0.26
CA GLU A 107 1.58 10.54 0.67
C GLU A 107 1.44 9.09 1.16
N LEU A 108 0.21 8.59 1.26
CA LEU A 108 -0.08 7.18 1.53
C LEU A 108 0.42 6.23 0.44
N LEU A 109 0.85 6.73 -0.72
CA LEU A 109 1.29 5.92 -1.87
C LEU A 109 2.79 6.06 -2.17
N LEU A 110 3.54 6.80 -1.33
CA LEU A 110 4.96 7.05 -1.55
C LEU A 110 5.84 5.87 -1.11
N HIS A 111 5.51 5.25 0.02
CA HIS A 111 6.38 4.27 0.67
C HIS A 111 5.77 2.88 0.69
N HIS A 112 6.64 1.86 0.71
CA HIS A 112 6.29 0.43 0.83
C HIS A 112 5.37 -0.17 -0.23
N VAL A 113 4.94 0.59 -1.24
CA VAL A 113 4.08 0.11 -2.32
C VAL A 113 4.65 -1.15 -3.00
N PRO A 114 5.93 -1.21 -3.42
CA PRO A 114 6.49 -2.42 -4.03
C PRO A 114 6.40 -3.68 -3.15
N GLU A 115 6.68 -3.55 -1.85
CA GLU A 115 6.65 -4.68 -0.92
C GLU A 115 5.21 -5.18 -0.73
N GLN A 116 4.25 -4.27 -0.63
CA GLN A 116 2.84 -4.64 -0.47
C GLN A 116 2.26 -5.27 -1.74
N VAL A 117 2.61 -4.75 -2.93
CA VAL A 117 2.24 -5.37 -4.21
C VAL A 117 2.83 -6.78 -4.33
N MET A 118 4.12 -6.95 -3.99
CA MET A 118 4.76 -8.26 -4.05
C MET A 118 4.08 -9.26 -3.11
N ARG A 119 3.85 -8.91 -1.85
CA ARG A 119 3.17 -9.78 -0.87
C ARG A 119 1.75 -10.15 -1.30
N PHE A 120 1.01 -9.19 -1.87
CA PHE A 120 -0.29 -9.46 -2.44
C PHE A 120 -0.19 -10.50 -3.56
N CYS A 121 0.77 -10.31 -4.47
CA CYS A 121 0.96 -11.24 -5.58
C CYS A 121 1.43 -12.63 -5.12
N GLU A 122 2.33 -12.72 -4.14
CA GLU A 122 2.77 -13.98 -3.52
C GLU A 122 1.59 -14.75 -2.94
N LYS A 123 0.69 -14.05 -2.22
CA LYS A 123 -0.50 -14.65 -1.61
C LYS A 123 -1.52 -15.16 -2.63
N HIS A 124 -1.72 -14.45 -3.74
CA HIS A 124 -2.82 -14.70 -4.66
C HIS A 124 -2.44 -15.44 -5.95
N TYR A 125 -1.17 -15.42 -6.35
CA TYR A 125 -0.74 -15.94 -7.66
C TYR A 125 0.46 -16.89 -7.61
N ALA A 126 0.98 -17.22 -6.42
CA ALA A 126 2.04 -18.21 -6.22
C ALA A 126 3.20 -18.08 -7.23
N ALA A 127 3.42 -19.06 -8.11
CA ALA A 127 4.51 -19.06 -9.09
C ALA A 127 4.49 -17.86 -10.06
N ASP A 128 3.31 -17.32 -10.36
CA ASP A 128 3.15 -16.17 -11.25
C ASP A 128 3.27 -14.82 -10.51
N CYS A 129 3.62 -14.82 -9.23
CA CYS A 129 3.61 -13.60 -8.42
C CYS A 129 4.56 -12.52 -8.96
N ARG A 130 5.79 -12.91 -9.33
CA ARG A 130 6.85 -11.98 -9.75
C ARG A 130 6.53 -11.22 -11.04
N PRO A 131 6.16 -11.87 -12.17
CA PRO A 131 5.81 -11.14 -13.38
C PRO A 131 4.54 -10.28 -13.20
N ARG A 132 3.61 -10.71 -12.34
CA ARG A 132 2.41 -9.94 -12.00
C ARG A 132 2.72 -8.70 -11.16
N ALA A 133 3.60 -8.84 -10.16
CA ALA A 133 4.06 -7.73 -9.34
C ALA A 133 4.84 -6.71 -10.18
N ALA A 134 5.75 -7.17 -11.04
CA ALA A 134 6.50 -6.31 -11.96
C ALA A 134 5.56 -5.51 -12.87
N ALA A 135 4.54 -6.16 -13.45
CA ALA A 135 3.52 -5.50 -14.27
C ALA A 135 2.72 -4.43 -13.49
N LEU A 136 2.27 -4.75 -12.27
CA LEU A 136 1.54 -3.79 -11.43
C LEU A 136 2.41 -2.60 -11.02
N LEU A 137 3.70 -2.82 -10.78
CA LEU A 137 4.65 -1.78 -10.41
C LEU A 137 5.17 -0.97 -11.60
N GLY A 138 4.98 -1.47 -12.83
CA GLY A 138 5.54 -0.88 -14.05
C GLY A 138 7.06 -1.04 -14.11
N PHE A 139 7.61 -2.05 -13.44
CA PHE A 139 9.04 -2.32 -13.43
C PHE A 139 9.43 -3.17 -14.64
N SER A 140 10.54 -2.79 -15.28
CA SER A 140 11.32 -3.69 -16.12
C SER A 140 11.95 -4.81 -15.28
N ASP A 141 12.38 -5.90 -15.94
CA ASP A 141 13.06 -7.01 -15.25
C ASP A 141 14.30 -6.52 -14.47
N HIS A 142 15.04 -5.57 -15.03
CA HIS A 142 16.21 -4.98 -14.38
C HIS A 142 15.85 -4.14 -13.14
N GLU A 143 14.75 -3.39 -13.18
CA GLU A 143 14.25 -2.65 -12.01
C GLU A 143 13.73 -3.59 -10.92
N MET A 144 13.02 -4.64 -11.31
CA MET A 144 12.53 -5.65 -10.38
C MET A 144 13.68 -6.34 -9.67
N MET A 145 14.70 -6.79 -10.40
CA MET A 145 15.91 -7.38 -9.81
C MET A 145 16.63 -6.41 -8.86
N ARG A 146 16.82 -5.15 -9.27
CA ARG A 146 17.47 -4.14 -8.40
C ARG A 146 16.69 -3.91 -7.12
N TRP A 147 15.37 -3.81 -7.21
CA TRP A 147 14.50 -3.63 -6.04
C TRP A 147 14.54 -4.86 -5.12
N GLU A 148 14.45 -6.07 -5.66
CA GLU A 148 14.52 -7.32 -4.88
C GLU A 148 15.81 -7.43 -4.05
N GLN A 149 16.93 -7.00 -4.64
CA GLN A 149 18.21 -6.97 -3.94
C GLN A 149 18.27 -5.91 -2.83
N GLN A 150 17.39 -4.91 -2.83
CA GLN A 150 17.29 -3.87 -1.80
C GLN A 150 16.27 -4.20 -0.70
N ARG A 151 15.50 -5.30 -0.82
CA ARG A 151 14.53 -5.70 0.19
C ARG A 151 15.22 -5.98 1.52
N LEU A 152 14.53 -5.62 2.62
CA LEU A 152 15.04 -5.78 3.99
C LEU A 152 15.51 -7.21 4.30
N PRO A 153 14.79 -8.29 3.95
CA PRO A 153 15.28 -9.65 4.16
C PRO A 153 16.63 -9.90 3.46
N THR A 154 16.77 -9.44 2.21
CA THR A 154 18.01 -9.56 1.43
C THR A 154 19.15 -8.72 2.01
N ARG A 155 18.84 -7.56 2.60
CA ARG A 155 19.82 -6.68 3.28
C ARG A 155 20.19 -7.16 4.69
N MET A 156 19.29 -7.86 5.36
CA MET A 156 19.54 -8.43 6.70
C MET A 156 20.17 -9.83 6.61
N ASP A 157 20.18 -10.43 5.42
CA ASP A 157 20.92 -11.66 5.16
C ASP A 157 22.43 -11.37 5.18
N THR A 158 23.05 -11.67 6.32
CA THR A 158 24.49 -11.52 6.53
C THR A 158 25.32 -12.50 5.69
N ASN A 159 24.69 -13.50 5.05
CA ASN A 159 25.34 -14.37 4.08
C ASN A 159 25.30 -13.82 2.63
N ASN A 160 24.66 -12.67 2.40
CA ASN A 160 24.60 -12.05 1.09
C ASN A 160 25.99 -11.62 0.61
N SER A 161 26.31 -11.89 -0.66
CA SER A 161 27.59 -11.53 -1.29
C SER A 161 27.91 -10.04 -1.19
N ARG A 162 26.89 -9.18 -1.03
CA ARG A 162 27.08 -7.74 -0.77
C ARG A 162 27.79 -7.42 0.55
N TYR A 163 27.60 -8.24 1.58
CA TYR A 163 28.31 -8.11 2.88
C TYR A 163 29.57 -8.96 2.94
N ARG A 164 29.73 -9.91 2.01
CA ARG A 164 30.97 -10.66 1.78
C ARG A 164 31.90 -9.87 0.84
N SER A 165 32.25 -8.65 1.23
CA SER A 165 33.31 -7.89 0.57
C SER A 165 34.58 -8.01 1.42
N ASN A 166 35.55 -8.78 0.91
CA ASN A 166 36.97 -8.94 1.31
C ASN A 166 37.37 -8.73 2.77
#